data_AF-A0A357EDT1-F1
#
_entry.id   AF-A0A357EDT1-F1
#
_cell.length_a   1.000
_cell.length_b   1.000
_cell.length_c   1.000
_cell.angle_alpha   90.00
_cell.angle_beta   90.00
_cell.angle_gamma   90.00
#
_symmetry.space_group_name_H-M   'P 1'
#
loop_
_entity.id
_entity.type
_entity.pdbx_description
1 polymer ?
#
loop_
_entity_poly.entity_id
_entity_poly.type
_entity_poly.pdbx_seq_one_letter_code
_entity_poly.pdbx_strand_id
1 'polypeptide(L)'
;MSETEVKTNPQGDPITSVAAPASAKKQDPHGEAKRQKVVTPEYMFHEAPRTKEFITGSEAAKEAIRRSNVDLAIAYPITPQSETMQLVGVLYGEGYVKEYYRGEEEVGVMA
;
A
#
# COMPACT_ATOMS: atom_id res chain seq x y z
N MET A 1 -33.54 -21.66 -38.00
CA MET A 1 -33.03 -21.45 -36.62
C MET A 1 -31.70 -22.18 -36.56
N SER A 2 -30.60 -21.45 -36.45
CA SER A 2 -29.24 -22.02 -36.47
C SER A 2 -28.81 -22.32 -35.04
N GLU A 3 -28.81 -23.60 -34.65
CA GLU A 3 -28.27 -24.06 -33.37
C GLU A 3 -26.76 -23.80 -33.31
N THR A 4 -26.34 -23.17 -32.22
CA THR A 4 -24.91 -22.94 -31.93
C THR A 4 -24.35 -24.25 -31.38
N GLU A 5 -23.43 -24.87 -32.12
CA GLU A 5 -22.82 -26.14 -31.74
C GLU A 5 -21.99 -25.95 -30.45
N VAL A 6 -22.50 -26.46 -29.33
CA VAL A 6 -21.80 -26.41 -28.03
C VAL A 6 -20.79 -27.54 -28.02
N LYS A 7 -19.50 -27.20 -28.12
CA LYS A 7 -18.42 -28.18 -27.99
C LYS A 7 -18.45 -28.78 -26.57
N THR A 8 -18.23 -30.09 -26.47
CA THR A 8 -18.14 -30.82 -25.20
C THR A 8 -16.75 -31.45 -25.05
N ASN A 9 -16.33 -31.72 -23.81
CA ASN A 9 -15.12 -32.48 -23.54
C ASN A 9 -15.35 -34.00 -23.83
N PRO A 10 -14.31 -34.86 -23.82
CA PRO A 10 -14.47 -36.31 -24.04
C PRO A 10 -15.38 -37.04 -23.02
N GLN A 11 -15.78 -36.37 -21.94
CA GLN A 11 -16.69 -36.87 -20.90
C GLN A 11 -18.12 -36.34 -21.06
N GLY A 12 -18.40 -35.53 -22.09
CA GLY A 12 -19.73 -35.01 -22.40
C GLY A 12 -20.11 -33.73 -21.66
N ASP A 13 -19.20 -33.12 -20.89
CA ASP A 13 -19.49 -31.87 -20.20
C ASP A 13 -19.37 -30.67 -21.15
N PRO A 14 -20.27 -29.68 -21.09
CA PRO A 14 -20.17 -28.45 -21.87
C PRO A 14 -18.94 -27.66 -21.43
N ILE A 15 -18.05 -27.31 -22.38
CA ILE A 15 -16.92 -26.42 -22.09
C ILE A 15 -17.45 -24.99 -21.95
N THR A 16 -17.70 -24.57 -20.71
CA THR A 16 -17.93 -23.16 -20.38
C THR A 16 -16.59 -22.43 -20.39
N SER A 17 -16.22 -21.84 -21.53
CA SER A 17 -15.11 -20.89 -21.55
C SER A 17 -15.54 -19.61 -20.83
N VAL A 18 -15.29 -19.54 -19.53
CA VAL A 18 -15.33 -18.27 -18.80
C VAL A 18 -14.22 -17.41 -19.41
N ALA A 19 -14.60 -16.36 -20.14
CA ALA A 19 -13.67 -15.41 -20.69
C ALA A 19 -12.78 -14.87 -19.56
N ALA A 20 -11.46 -14.99 -19.71
CA ALA A 20 -10.52 -14.39 -18.77
C ALA A 20 -10.83 -12.88 -18.66
N PRO A 21 -10.85 -12.31 -17.45
CA PRO A 21 -11.09 -10.89 -17.29
C PRO A 21 -10.08 -10.12 -18.13
N ALA A 22 -10.57 -9.09 -18.84
CA ALA A 22 -9.73 -8.19 -19.62
C ALA A 22 -8.53 -7.75 -18.76
N SER A 23 -7.32 -7.90 -19.28
CA SER A 23 -6.08 -7.60 -18.56
C SER A 23 -6.17 -6.21 -17.93
N ALA A 24 -6.31 -6.16 -16.61
CA ALA A 24 -6.28 -4.90 -15.87
C ALA A 24 -5.00 -4.17 -16.27
N LYS A 25 -5.12 -2.91 -16.68
CA LYS A 25 -3.94 -2.07 -16.99
C LYS A 25 -2.97 -2.20 -15.83
N LYS A 26 -1.71 -2.55 -16.13
CA LYS A 26 -0.65 -2.72 -15.14
C LYS A 26 -0.41 -1.36 -14.47
N GLN A 27 -1.15 -1.08 -13.40
CA GLN A 27 -1.04 0.16 -12.63
C GLN A 27 0.29 0.11 -11.88
N ASP A 28 1.12 1.15 -12.03
CA ASP A 28 2.36 1.27 -11.27
C ASP A 28 2.01 1.33 -9.76
N PRO A 29 2.47 0.36 -8.95
CA PRO A 29 2.14 0.31 -7.51
C PRO A 29 2.68 1.54 -6.75
N HIS A 30 3.68 2.24 -7.30
CA HIS A 30 4.28 3.44 -6.70
C HIS A 30 3.81 4.75 -7.34
N GLY A 31 2.78 4.68 -8.20
CA GLY A 31 2.32 5.82 -9.00
C GLY A 31 1.92 7.03 -8.15
N GLU A 32 1.27 6.81 -7.00
CA GLU A 32 0.84 7.90 -6.11
C GLU A 32 2.00 8.50 -5.31
N ALA A 33 2.93 7.67 -4.81
CA ALA A 33 4.10 8.15 -4.07
C ALA A 33 4.97 9.09 -4.91
N LYS A 34 5.12 8.80 -6.21
CA LYS A 34 5.86 9.66 -7.16
C LYS A 34 5.25 11.06 -7.36
N ARG A 35 4.01 11.29 -6.91
CA ARG A 35 3.31 12.58 -7.02
C ARG A 35 3.55 13.47 -5.81
N GLN A 36 4.24 12.99 -4.78
CA GLN A 36 4.59 13.79 -3.61
C GLN A 36 5.39 15.04 -4.00
N LYS A 37 5.17 16.11 -3.23
CA LYS A 37 5.86 17.39 -3.40
C LYS A 37 6.42 17.81 -2.06
N VAL A 38 7.65 18.30 -2.07
CA VAL A 38 8.23 18.96 -0.89
C VAL A 38 7.58 20.33 -0.76
N VAL A 39 7.05 20.61 0.43
CA VAL A 39 6.35 21.84 0.77
C VAL A 39 6.88 22.37 2.11
N THR A 40 6.62 23.64 2.41
CA THR A 40 7.05 24.21 3.69
C THR A 40 6.12 23.79 4.84
N PRO A 41 6.59 23.82 6.10
CA PRO A 41 5.75 23.55 7.26
C PRO A 41 4.53 24.48 7.34
N GLU A 42 4.66 25.74 6.92
CA GLU A 42 3.58 26.73 6.95
C GLU A 42 2.40 26.30 6.07
N TYR A 43 2.68 25.82 4.85
CA TYR A 43 1.66 25.25 3.98
C TYR A 43 0.97 24.05 4.64
N MET A 44 1.75 23.13 5.23
CA MET A 44 1.22 21.96 5.93
C MET A 44 0.32 22.34 7.11
N PHE A 45 0.68 23.39 7.86
CA PHE A 45 -0.06 23.81 9.05
C PHE A 45 -1.29 24.65 8.74
N HIS A 46 -1.32 25.43 7.67
CA HIS A 46 -2.35 26.45 7.44
C HIS A 46 -3.14 26.31 6.14
N GLU A 47 -2.58 25.72 5.09
CA GLU A 47 -3.18 25.73 3.74
C GLU A 47 -3.54 24.34 3.21
N ALA A 48 -2.82 23.31 3.62
CA ALA A 48 -3.05 21.94 3.16
C ALA A 48 -4.48 21.46 3.45
N PRO A 49 -5.12 20.72 2.52
CA PRO A 49 -6.47 20.18 2.73
C PRO A 49 -6.54 19.31 3.99
N ARG A 50 -7.61 19.49 4.78
CA ARG A 50 -7.86 18.72 6.01
C ARG A 50 -9.17 17.97 5.93
N THR A 51 -9.10 16.65 6.14
CA THR A 51 -10.25 15.77 6.32
C THR A 51 -10.30 15.31 7.78
N LYS A 52 -11.51 15.25 8.35
CA LYS A 52 -11.73 14.63 9.65
C LYS A 52 -12.00 13.16 9.42
N GLU A 53 -11.21 12.31 10.07
CA GLU A 53 -11.31 10.86 9.94
C GLU A 53 -11.29 10.23 11.33
N PHE A 54 -12.02 9.11 11.48
CA PHE A 54 -12.00 8.31 12.69
C PHE A 54 -11.04 7.15 12.48
N ILE A 55 -9.83 7.29 13.02
CA ILE A 55 -8.70 6.38 12.80
C ILE A 55 -8.00 6.06 14.12
N THR A 56 -7.26 4.96 14.15
CA THR A 56 -6.44 4.59 15.30
C THR A 56 -5.19 5.49 15.41
N GLY A 57 -4.51 5.45 16.56
CA GLY A 57 -3.23 6.15 16.72
C GLY A 57 -2.15 5.64 15.76
N SER A 58 -2.12 4.34 15.48
CA SER A 58 -1.19 3.73 14.52
C SER A 58 -1.44 4.20 13.09
N GLU A 59 -2.70 4.33 12.70
CA GLU A 59 -3.09 4.89 11.39
C GLU A 59 -2.73 6.38 11.29
N ALA A 60 -2.90 7.15 12.36
CA ALA A 60 -2.47 8.54 12.40
C ALA A 60 -0.94 8.67 12.24
N ALA A 61 -0.16 7.79 12.88
CA ALA A 61 1.29 7.74 12.70
C ALA A 61 1.70 7.35 11.26
N LYS A 62 1.01 6.37 10.66
CA LYS A 62 1.18 6.02 9.23
C LYS A 62 0.92 7.23 8.33
N GLU A 63 -0.19 7.94 8.51
CA GLU A 63 -0.51 9.13 7.69
C GLU A 63 0.49 10.27 7.90
N ALA A 64 1.02 10.43 9.11
CA ALA A 64 2.07 11.40 9.38
C ALA A 64 3.34 11.05 8.59
N ILE A 65 3.79 9.80 8.62
CA ILE A 65 4.96 9.34 7.85
C ILE A 65 4.72 9.49 6.35
N ARG A 66 3.56 9.08 5.84
CA ARG A 66 3.18 9.23 4.42
C ARG A 66 3.25 10.69 3.93
N ARG A 67 2.98 11.66 4.79
CA ARG A 67 3.02 13.10 4.44
C ARG A 67 4.37 13.77 4.74
N SER A 68 5.26 13.08 5.46
CA SER A 68 6.57 13.57 5.86
C SER A 68 7.64 13.24 4.83
N ASN A 69 8.83 13.82 4.98
CA ASN A 69 10.01 13.56 4.16
C ASN A 69 10.86 12.41 4.72
N VAL A 70 10.22 11.32 5.15
CA VAL A 70 10.92 10.18 5.77
C VAL A 70 11.26 9.15 4.70
N ASP A 71 12.56 8.98 4.43
CA ASP A 71 13.04 8.04 3.41
C ASP A 71 13.36 6.64 3.97
N LEU A 72 13.78 6.56 5.23
CA LEU A 72 14.28 5.34 5.88
C LEU A 72 13.50 5.07 7.16
N ALA A 73 13.08 3.81 7.33
CA ALA A 73 12.52 3.31 8.57
C ALA A 73 13.30 2.07 9.04
N ILE A 74 13.84 2.13 10.25
CA ILE A 74 14.48 1.00 10.93
C ILE A 74 13.56 0.59 12.08
N ALA A 75 13.25 -0.69 12.18
CA ALA A 75 12.09 -1.16 12.92
C ALA A 75 12.39 -2.38 13.81
N TYR A 76 12.20 -2.27 15.13
CA TYR A 76 12.04 -3.41 16.05
C TYR A 76 10.61 -3.53 16.58
N PRO A 77 9.83 -4.56 16.20
CA PRO A 77 8.44 -4.70 16.64
C PRO A 77 8.29 -5.05 18.13
N ILE A 78 7.78 -4.10 18.92
CA ILE A 78 7.37 -4.28 20.32
C ILE A 78 5.90 -3.91 20.51
N THR A 79 5.18 -4.58 21.40
CA THR A 79 3.80 -4.22 21.70
C THR A 79 3.76 -2.98 22.60
N PRO A 80 2.87 -2.00 22.34
CA PRO A 80 1.78 -1.99 21.33
C PRO A 80 2.15 -1.40 19.96
N GLN A 81 3.38 -0.90 19.78
CA GLN A 81 3.81 -0.15 18.58
C GLN A 81 3.99 -1.02 17.32
N SER A 82 3.99 -2.35 17.48
CA SER A 82 4.13 -3.31 16.39
C SER A 82 3.12 -3.09 15.25
N GLU A 83 1.92 -2.61 15.55
CA GLU A 83 0.91 -2.26 14.54
C GLU A 83 1.37 -1.09 13.66
N THR A 84 1.88 -0.01 14.26
CA THR A 84 2.41 1.14 13.50
C THR A 84 3.51 0.70 12.54
N MET A 85 4.37 -0.23 12.98
CA MET A 85 5.51 -0.69 12.19
C MET A 85 5.07 -1.56 11.01
N GLN A 86 4.05 -2.40 11.18
CA GLN A 86 3.41 -3.11 10.08
C GLN A 86 2.82 -2.13 9.04
N LEU A 87 2.18 -1.05 9.49
CA LEU A 87 1.64 -0.01 8.62
C LEU A 87 2.72 0.77 7.86
N VAL A 88 3.89 1.01 8.46
CA VAL A 88 5.05 1.60 7.78
C VAL A 88 5.60 0.65 6.72
N GLY A 89 5.61 -0.66 6.97
CA GLY A 89 5.94 -1.67 5.95
C GLY A 89 5.01 -1.59 4.73
N VAL A 90 3.74 -1.23 4.91
CA VAL A 90 2.81 -0.97 3.79
C VAL A 90 3.24 0.28 3.01
N LEU A 91 3.70 1.35 3.68
CA LEU A 91 4.20 2.56 3.00
C LEU A 91 5.45 2.28 2.17
N TYR A 92 6.33 1.39 2.62
CA TYR A 92 7.45 0.90 1.82
C TYR A 92 6.95 0.18 0.55
N GLY A 93 5.98 -0.72 0.69
CA GLY A 93 5.35 -1.39 -0.47
C GLY A 93 4.62 -0.43 -1.43
N GLU A 94 4.07 0.67 -0.92
CA GLU A 94 3.44 1.75 -1.71
C GLU A 94 4.48 2.73 -2.30
N GLY A 95 5.75 2.67 -1.88
CA GLY A 95 6.85 3.52 -2.37
C GLY A 95 6.94 4.90 -1.71
N TYR A 96 6.24 5.12 -0.60
CA TYR A 96 6.34 6.34 0.21
C TYR A 96 7.56 6.35 1.13
N VAL A 97 8.07 5.18 1.49
CA VAL A 97 9.34 4.98 2.21
C VAL A 97 10.28 4.26 1.26
N LYS A 98 11.54 4.71 1.16
CA LYS A 98 12.52 4.16 0.22
C LYS A 98 13.21 2.92 0.76
N GLU A 99 13.48 2.91 2.07
CA GLU A 99 14.20 1.83 2.74
C GLU A 99 13.49 1.43 4.04
N TYR A 100 13.33 0.12 4.24
CA TYR A 100 12.74 -0.44 5.44
C TYR A 100 13.59 -1.61 5.96
N TYR A 101 14.12 -1.47 7.16
CA TYR A 101 14.92 -2.50 7.83
C TYR A 101 14.25 -2.96 9.10
N ARG A 102 14.32 -4.26 9.37
CA ARG A 102 13.91 -4.83 10.65
C ARG A 102 15.15 -5.13 11.49
N GLY A 103 15.28 -4.48 12.64
CA GLY A 103 16.36 -4.75 13.59
C GLY A 103 16.07 -5.96 14.49
N GLU A 104 17.12 -6.44 15.15
CA GLU A 104 17.06 -7.56 16.10
C GLU A 104 16.77 -7.11 17.54
N GLU A 105 17.11 -5.87 17.90
CA GLU A 105 16.84 -5.27 19.22
C GLU A 105 16.66 -3.75 19.14
N GLU A 106 16.04 -3.12 20.14
CA GLU A 106 15.77 -1.66 20.13
C GLU A 106 17.03 -0.80 20.06
N VAL A 107 18.13 -1.24 20.70
CA VAL A 107 19.38 -0.47 20.73
C VAL A 107 20.02 -0.45 19.34
N GLY A 108 20.08 -1.58 18.64
CA GLY A 108 20.61 -1.67 17.28
C GLY A 108 19.78 -0.90 16.24
N VAL A 109 18.50 -0.64 16.52
CA VAL A 109 17.66 0.23 15.67
C VAL A 109 17.96 1.72 15.84
N MET A 110 18.51 2.13 16.99
CA MET A 110 18.80 3.53 17.31
C MET A 110 20.25 3.97 17.03
N ALA A 111 21.17 3.02 16.86
CA ALA A 111 22.61 3.25 16.67
C ALA A 111 22.94 3.62 15.22
#